data_AF-A0A2E8D770-F1
#
_entry.id   AF-A0A2E8D770-F1
#
_cell.length_a   1.000
_cell.length_b   1.000
_cell.length_c   1.000
_cell.angle_alpha   90.00
_cell.angle_beta   90.00
_cell.angle_gamma   90.00
#
_symmetry.space_group_name_H-M   'P 1'
#
loop_
_entity.id
_entity.type
_entity.pdbx_description
1 polymer ?
#
loop_
_entity_poly.entity_id
_entity_poly.type
_entity_poly.pdbx_seq_one_letter_code
_entity_poly.pdbx_strand_id
1 'polypeptide(L)'
;MFVPVSDHEFVWNQAVDAVDDYFQIEREERVQFIGGVITEGRIETVPRSGATVLEPWRQDSTRGFEKLHATLQSVRRRASVRLMPVTDGYSIEVAVFKELEDVDRAEHATVGAATLRHDGSLVRGASGITDTPVTLGWIAQGRDVTLEHQILADIRARLGQ
;
A
#
# COMPACT_ATOMS: atom_id res chain seq x y z
N MET A 1 -7.17 18.17 -1.43
CA MET A 1 -7.11 19.03 -2.63
C MET A 1 -8.53 19.46 -2.97
N PHE A 2 -8.75 20.75 -3.24
CA PHE A 2 -10.06 21.24 -3.70
C PHE A 2 -10.16 21.17 -5.23
N VAL A 3 -11.31 20.72 -5.73
CA VAL A 3 -11.69 20.68 -7.14
C VAL A 3 -12.96 21.52 -7.29
N PRO A 4 -12.96 22.55 -8.16
CA PRO A 4 -14.15 23.39 -8.37
C PRO A 4 -15.30 22.58 -8.98
N VAL A 5 -16.53 23.10 -8.88
CA VAL A 5 -17.75 22.48 -9.40
C VAL A 5 -17.52 21.91 -10.79
N SER A 6 -17.44 20.58 -10.84
CA SER A 6 -17.24 19.75 -12.01
C SER A 6 -18.24 18.60 -11.96
N ASP A 7 -18.44 17.91 -13.06
CA ASP A 7 -19.23 16.68 -13.08
C ASP A 7 -18.63 15.66 -12.08
N HIS A 8 -19.43 15.21 -11.11
CA HIS A 8 -18.96 14.31 -10.06
C HIS A 8 -18.56 12.95 -10.61
N GLU A 9 -19.23 12.46 -11.65
CA GLU A 9 -18.89 11.19 -12.28
C GLU A 9 -17.54 11.29 -12.97
N PHE A 10 -17.28 12.42 -13.62
CA PHE A 10 -15.97 12.69 -14.20
C PHE A 10 -14.87 12.72 -13.14
N VAL A 11 -15.06 13.48 -12.05
CA VAL A 11 -14.08 13.56 -10.96
C VAL A 11 -13.85 12.19 -10.33
N TRP A 12 -14.91 11.42 -10.13
CA TRP A 12 -14.84 10.07 -9.59
C TRP A 12 -14.03 9.14 -10.48
N ASN A 13 -14.37 9.08 -11.78
CA ASN A 13 -13.68 8.18 -12.72
C ASN A 13 -12.19 8.55 -12.84
N GLN A 14 -11.84 9.84 -12.89
CA GLN A 14 -10.44 10.25 -12.91
C GLN A 14 -9.69 9.89 -11.61
N ALA A 15 -10.36 9.95 -10.46
CA ALA A 15 -9.78 9.53 -9.20
C ALA A 15 -9.57 8.00 -9.15
N VAL A 16 -10.54 7.22 -9.61
CA VAL A 16 -10.43 5.75 -9.72
C VAL A 16 -9.29 5.37 -10.66
N ASP A 17 -9.26 5.92 -11.87
CA ASP A 17 -8.23 5.62 -12.87
C ASP A 17 -6.84 5.98 -12.36
N ALA A 18 -6.69 7.09 -11.64
CA ALA A 18 -5.42 7.49 -11.05
C ALA A 18 -4.98 6.57 -9.92
N VAL A 19 -5.92 6.08 -9.09
CA VAL A 19 -5.60 5.17 -7.98
C VAL A 19 -5.24 3.77 -8.48
N ASP A 20 -5.93 3.26 -9.50
CA ASP A 20 -5.72 1.91 -10.05
C ASP A 20 -4.30 1.73 -10.63
N ASP A 21 -3.68 2.80 -11.13
CA ASP A 21 -2.29 2.79 -11.58
C ASP A 21 -1.28 2.47 -10.47
N TYR A 22 -1.60 2.77 -9.21
CA TYR A 22 -0.75 2.52 -8.04
C TYR A 22 -1.17 1.28 -7.27
N PHE A 23 -2.47 1.10 -7.06
CA PHE A 23 -3.01 0.08 -6.17
C PHE A 23 -4.25 -0.56 -6.78
N GLN A 24 -4.34 -1.88 -6.64
CA GLN A 24 -5.58 -2.58 -6.98
C GLN A 24 -6.69 -2.17 -6.03
N ILE A 25 -7.83 -1.78 -6.59
CA ILE A 25 -8.99 -1.33 -5.84
C ILE A 25 -9.72 -2.54 -5.22
N GLU A 26 -10.05 -2.42 -3.92
CA GLU A 26 -10.81 -3.41 -3.16
C GLU A 26 -12.29 -3.02 -3.08
N ARG A 27 -12.56 -1.75 -2.77
CA ARG A 27 -13.92 -1.24 -2.58
C ARG A 27 -14.07 0.17 -3.13
N GLU A 28 -15.17 0.39 -3.84
CA GLU A 28 -15.62 1.69 -4.33
C GLU A 28 -17.00 2.02 -3.75
N GLU A 29 -17.10 3.14 -3.06
CA GLU A 29 -18.35 3.74 -2.60
C GLU A 29 -18.49 5.08 -3.31
N ARG A 30 -19.33 5.13 -4.35
CA ARG A 30 -19.53 6.35 -5.16
C ARG A 30 -20.30 7.42 -4.38
N VAL A 31 -20.08 8.68 -4.76
CA VAL A 31 -20.94 9.79 -4.34
C VAL A 31 -22.34 9.54 -4.90
N GLN A 32 -23.35 9.54 -4.04
CA GLN A 32 -24.75 9.34 -4.41
C GLN A 32 -25.60 10.49 -3.91
N PHE A 33 -26.61 10.83 -4.70
CA PHE A 33 -27.62 11.84 -4.38
C PHE A 33 -28.90 11.10 -3.97
N ILE A 34 -29.04 10.78 -2.68
CA ILE A 34 -30.22 10.09 -2.16
C ILE A 34 -30.99 11.04 -1.25
N GLY A 35 -32.26 11.28 -1.56
CA GLY A 35 -33.16 12.04 -0.69
C GLY A 35 -32.74 13.48 -0.41
N GLY A 36 -31.99 14.12 -1.32
CA GLY A 36 -31.49 15.49 -1.16
C GLY A 36 -30.21 15.61 -0.32
N VAL A 37 -29.61 14.48 0.08
CA VAL A 37 -28.30 14.44 0.76
C VAL A 37 -27.25 13.90 -0.21
N ILE A 38 -26.11 14.58 -0.29
CA ILE A 38 -24.94 14.14 -1.05
C ILE A 38 -24.06 13.30 -0.12
N THR A 39 -23.78 12.05 -0.47
CA THR A 39 -22.89 11.19 0.32
C THR A 39 -21.42 11.47 0.02
N GLU A 40 -20.53 11.12 0.94
CA GLU A 40 -19.11 11.04 0.62
C GLU A 40 -18.83 9.86 -0.29
N GLY A 41 -17.85 10.03 -1.18
CA GLY A 41 -17.29 8.92 -1.95
C GLY A 41 -16.02 8.39 -1.29
N ARG A 42 -15.81 7.07 -1.34
CA ARG A 42 -14.65 6.40 -0.72
C ARG A 42 -14.10 5.30 -1.63
N ILE A 43 -12.78 5.31 -1.81
CA ILE A 43 -12.04 4.24 -2.49
C ILE A 43 -11.09 3.62 -1.47
N GLU A 44 -11.14 2.30 -1.33
CA GLU A 44 -10.21 1.52 -0.52
C GLU A 44 -9.50 0.51 -1.40
N THR A 45 -8.20 0.35 -1.17
CA THR A 45 -7.35 -0.52 -1.98
C THR A 45 -6.89 -1.74 -1.18
N VAL A 46 -6.54 -2.81 -1.88
CA VAL A 46 -5.87 -3.95 -1.24
C VAL A 46 -4.48 -3.53 -0.75
N PRO A 47 -3.97 -4.09 0.36
CA PRO A 47 -2.59 -3.88 0.76
C PRO A 47 -1.63 -4.45 -0.30
N ARG A 48 -0.73 -3.63 -0.84
CA ARG A 48 0.28 -4.01 -1.83
C ARG A 48 1.67 -3.96 -1.22
N SER A 49 2.46 -5.03 -1.35
CA SER A 49 3.87 -5.00 -0.98
C SER A 49 4.63 -3.97 -1.83
N GLY A 50 5.39 -3.09 -1.19
CA GLY A 50 6.12 -2.02 -1.86
C GLY A 50 7.13 -2.60 -2.84
N ALA A 51 7.31 -1.94 -4.00
CA ALA A 51 8.21 -2.40 -5.04
C ALA A 51 9.65 -2.56 -4.52
N THR A 52 10.23 -3.74 -4.71
CA THR A 52 11.64 -4.01 -4.43
C THR A 52 12.51 -3.23 -5.43
N VAL A 53 13.79 -2.99 -5.11
CA VAL A 53 14.77 -2.23 -5.93
C VAL A 53 14.76 -2.57 -7.43
N LEU A 54 14.37 -3.80 -7.79
CA LEU A 54 14.50 -4.39 -9.13
C LEU A 54 13.33 -4.12 -10.10
N GLU A 55 12.32 -3.34 -9.71
CA GLU A 55 11.13 -3.09 -10.57
C GLU A 55 10.97 -1.61 -10.95
N PRO A 56 11.89 -1.03 -11.76
CA PRO A 56 11.88 0.39 -12.10
C PRO A 56 10.65 0.88 -12.88
N TRP A 57 9.82 -0.02 -13.41
CA TRP A 57 8.58 0.30 -14.12
C TRP A 57 7.34 0.42 -13.22
N ARG A 58 7.43 0.07 -11.93
CA ARG A 58 6.35 0.33 -10.98
C ARG A 58 6.43 1.78 -10.49
N GLN A 59 5.36 2.55 -10.73
CA GLN A 59 5.23 3.96 -10.31
C GLN A 59 4.99 4.13 -8.79
N ASP A 60 4.77 3.03 -8.07
CA ASP A 60 4.58 2.93 -6.61
C ASP A 60 5.89 3.14 -5.80
N SER A 61 6.85 3.89 -6.34
CA SER A 61 8.11 4.16 -5.65
C SER A 61 8.67 5.51 -6.04
N THR A 62 8.44 6.49 -5.18
CA THR A 62 9.10 7.79 -5.30
C THR A 62 10.61 7.61 -5.26
N ARG A 63 11.33 8.29 -6.17
CA ARG A 63 12.79 8.20 -6.32
C ARG A 63 13.52 8.47 -5.00
N GLY A 64 14.27 7.50 -4.47
CA GLY A 64 15.16 7.71 -3.32
C GLY A 64 15.41 6.48 -2.42
N PHE A 65 15.97 6.77 -1.23
CA PHE A 65 16.49 5.85 -0.19
C PHE A 65 15.51 4.76 0.30
N GLU A 66 14.21 4.91 0.00
CA GLU A 66 13.14 3.94 0.27
C GLU A 66 13.37 2.57 -0.40
N LYS A 67 14.11 2.53 -1.52
CA LYS A 67 14.35 1.28 -2.26
C LYS A 67 15.27 0.32 -1.50
N LEU A 68 16.27 0.79 -0.75
CA LEU A 68 17.19 -0.08 -0.01
C LEU A 68 16.48 -0.79 1.16
N HIS A 69 15.56 -0.10 1.84
CA HIS A 69 14.85 -0.65 3.01
C HIS A 69 13.83 -1.73 2.65
N ALA A 70 13.23 -1.66 1.45
CA ALA A 70 12.33 -2.71 0.92
C ALA A 70 13.03 -4.04 0.60
N THR A 71 14.36 -4.08 0.68
CA THR A 71 15.17 -5.29 0.39
C THR A 71 15.44 -6.13 1.65
N LEU A 72 15.16 -5.61 2.85
CA LEU A 72 15.56 -6.24 4.13
C LEU A 72 14.38 -6.63 5.04
N GLN A 73 13.18 -6.09 4.78
CA GLN A 73 11.96 -6.43 5.53
C GLN A 73 10.74 -6.07 4.67
N SER A 74 9.73 -6.93 4.59
CA SER A 74 8.56 -6.69 3.74
C SER A 74 7.78 -5.48 4.26
N VAL A 75 7.63 -4.47 3.41
CA VAL A 75 6.77 -3.32 3.64
C VAL A 75 5.56 -3.46 2.73
N ARG A 76 4.35 -3.21 3.25
CA ARG A 76 3.15 -3.04 2.43
C ARG A 76 2.54 -1.66 2.58
N ARG A 77 1.81 -1.23 1.56
CA ARG A 77 1.09 0.04 1.54
C ARG A 77 -0.38 -0.19 1.23
N ARG A 78 -1.26 0.60 1.84
CA ARG A 78 -2.70 0.63 1.54
C ARG A 78 -3.14 2.07 1.35
N ALA A 79 -3.84 2.35 0.26
CA ALA A 79 -4.41 3.66 0.00
C ALA A 79 -5.90 3.71 0.38
N SER A 80 -6.31 4.87 0.89
CA SER A 80 -7.70 5.26 1.05
C SER A 80 -7.89 6.65 0.46
N VAL A 81 -8.85 6.79 -0.45
CA VAL A 81 -9.20 8.06 -1.07
C VAL A 81 -10.62 8.43 -0.67
N ARG A 82 -10.84 9.69 -0.34
CA ARG A 82 -12.16 10.24 0.00
C ARG A 82 -12.48 11.43 -0.89
N LEU A 83 -13.70 11.43 -1.42
CA LEU A 83 -14.27 12.53 -2.19
C LEU A 83 -15.41 13.13 -1.37
N MET A 84 -15.18 14.31 -0.79
CA MET A 84 -16.15 14.99 0.05
C MET A 84 -16.83 16.13 -0.71
N PRO A 85 -18.16 16.15 -0.84
CA PRO A 85 -18.86 17.30 -1.40
C PRO A 85 -18.72 18.51 -0.47
N VAL A 86 -18.33 19.65 -1.04
CA VAL A 86 -18.23 20.95 -0.36
C VAL A 86 -19.06 21.99 -1.12
N THR A 87 -19.31 23.15 -0.52
CA THR A 87 -20.23 24.17 -1.05
C THR A 87 -19.97 24.52 -2.53
N ASP A 88 -18.71 24.61 -2.94
CA ASP A 88 -18.30 25.03 -4.29
C ASP A 88 -17.58 23.92 -5.09
N GLY A 89 -17.79 22.65 -4.76
CA GLY A 89 -17.20 21.52 -5.50
C GLY A 89 -16.89 20.31 -4.64
N TYR A 90 -15.70 19.74 -4.81
CA TYR A 90 -15.28 18.53 -4.10
C TYR A 90 -13.91 18.69 -3.46
N SER A 91 -13.77 18.14 -2.25
CA SER A 91 -12.47 17.96 -1.60
C SER A 91 -12.02 16.51 -1.75
N ILE A 92 -10.88 16.30 -2.39
CA ILE A 92 -10.21 15.01 -2.53
C ILE A 92 -9.15 14.87 -1.45
N GLU A 93 -9.26 13.84 -0.62
CA GLU A 93 -8.26 13.44 0.37
C GLU A 93 -7.67 12.10 -0.03
N VAL A 94 -6.35 11.98 -0.05
CA VAL A 94 -5.63 10.71 -0.28
C VAL A 94 -4.81 10.42 0.97
N ALA A 95 -5.00 9.23 1.54
CA ALA A 95 -4.22 8.73 2.66
C ALA A 95 -3.59 7.39 2.29
N VAL A 96 -2.26 7.31 2.34
CA VAL A 96 -1.52 6.07 2.10
C VAL A 96 -0.89 5.66 3.42
N PHE A 97 -1.24 4.46 3.88
CA PHE A 97 -0.69 3.90 5.11
C PHE A 97 0.41 2.90 4.77
N LYS A 98 1.56 3.07 5.39
CA LYS A 98 2.70 2.16 5.31
C LYS A 98 2.67 1.23 6.50
N GLU A 99 2.85 -0.06 6.25
CA GLU A 99 2.91 -1.11 7.27
C GLU A 99 4.16 -1.96 7.04
N LEU A 100 4.82 -2.33 8.13
CA LEU A 100 6.03 -3.15 8.15
C LEU A 100 5.67 -4.55 8.65
N GLU A 101 6.12 -5.59 7.96
CA GLU A 101 5.91 -6.98 8.40
C GLU A 101 6.68 -7.23 9.69
N ASP A 102 5.98 -7.72 10.72
CA ASP A 102 6.60 -8.17 11.96
C ASP A 102 6.97 -9.65 11.83
N VAL A 103 8.26 -9.96 11.89
CA VAL A 103 8.79 -11.31 11.78
C VAL A 103 9.53 -11.67 13.07
N ASP A 104 9.36 -12.90 13.54
CA ASP A 104 10.01 -13.40 14.76
C ASP A 104 11.55 -13.42 14.67
N ARG A 105 12.10 -13.47 13.45
CA ARG A 105 13.52 -13.37 13.12
C ARG A 105 13.73 -13.00 11.65
N ALA A 106 14.89 -12.43 11.33
CA ALA A 106 15.27 -12.15 9.94
C ALA A 106 15.49 -13.47 9.16
N GLU A 107 15.01 -13.54 7.91
CA GLU A 107 15.15 -14.71 7.00
C GLU A 107 16.60 -15.18 6.79
N HIS A 108 17.58 -14.32 7.07
CA HIS A 108 19.01 -14.61 6.94
C HIS A 108 19.79 -14.36 8.24
N ALA A 109 19.19 -14.62 9.40
CA ALA A 109 19.93 -14.63 10.67
C ALA A 109 20.89 -15.84 10.71
N THR A 110 22.11 -15.68 10.19
CA THR A 110 23.19 -16.68 10.18
C THR A 110 23.81 -16.91 11.56
N VAL A 111 23.00 -16.98 12.63
CA VAL A 111 23.48 -17.27 13.99
C VAL A 111 22.72 -18.49 14.51
N GLY A 112 23.30 -19.67 14.29
CA GLY A 112 22.91 -20.90 15.00
C GLY A 112 22.56 -22.11 14.13
N ALA A 113 22.38 -21.98 12.82
CA ALA A 113 22.01 -23.09 11.95
C ALA A 113 23.23 -23.91 11.48
N ALA A 114 23.91 -24.57 12.41
CA ALA A 114 24.62 -25.85 12.24
C ALA A 114 25.62 -26.07 13.39
N THR A 115 25.17 -26.66 14.50
CA THR A 115 26.06 -27.58 15.23
C THR A 115 25.78 -28.98 14.71
N LEU A 116 26.27 -29.29 13.50
CA LEU A 116 26.33 -30.66 13.01
C LEU A 116 27.37 -31.39 13.88
N ARG A 117 26.88 -32.21 14.81
CA ARG A 117 27.73 -33.17 15.52
C ARG A 117 28.01 -34.32 14.57
N HIS A 118 29.30 -34.61 14.35
CA HIS A 118 29.77 -35.70 13.48
C HIS A 118 29.97 -37.02 14.25
N ASP A 119 29.32 -37.21 15.40
CA ASP A 119 29.35 -38.51 16.09
C ASP A 119 28.32 -39.43 15.43
N GLY A 120 28.78 -40.54 14.86
CA GLY A 120 28.02 -41.44 13.98
C GLY A 120 26.89 -42.25 14.66
N SER A 121 26.13 -41.65 15.57
CA SER A 121 24.96 -42.24 16.20
C SER A 121 23.71 -41.93 15.37
N LEU A 122 23.07 -42.96 14.82
CA LEU A 122 21.81 -42.85 14.09
C LEU A 122 20.67 -42.45 15.04
N VAL A 123 20.27 -41.17 15.02
CA VAL A 123 19.05 -40.70 15.67
C VAL A 123 17.89 -40.71 14.67
N ARG A 124 16.80 -41.37 15.07
CA ARG A 124 15.55 -41.49 14.33
C ARG A 124 14.90 -40.12 14.06
N GLY A 125 14.72 -39.82 12.78
CA GLY A 125 13.82 -38.85 12.14
C GLY A 125 13.26 -37.70 12.99
N ALA A 126 13.88 -36.53 12.90
CA ALA A 126 13.15 -35.27 13.04
C ALA A 126 12.69 -34.86 11.64
N SER A 127 11.37 -34.83 11.43
CA SER A 127 10.76 -34.20 10.26
C SER A 127 11.42 -32.85 10.02
N GLY A 128 11.75 -32.56 8.76
CA GLY A 128 12.31 -31.27 8.37
C GLY A 128 11.42 -30.15 8.89
N ILE A 129 11.90 -29.45 9.92
CA ILE A 129 11.30 -28.19 10.35
C ILE A 129 11.60 -27.25 9.19
N THR A 130 10.56 -26.89 8.44
CA THR A 130 10.65 -25.80 7.48
C THR A 130 10.97 -24.55 8.29
N ASP A 131 12.24 -24.13 8.27
CA ASP A 131 12.78 -23.02 9.06
C ASP A 131 12.40 -21.67 8.42
N THR A 132 11.14 -21.52 8.03
CA THR A 132 10.60 -20.27 7.49
C THR A 132 10.19 -19.36 8.64
N PRO A 133 10.55 -18.07 8.64
CA PRO A 133 10.07 -17.13 9.65
C PRO A 133 8.54 -17.11 9.71
N VAL A 134 8.01 -16.90 10.91
CA VAL A 134 6.58 -16.81 11.14
C VAL A 134 6.21 -15.33 11.20
N THR A 135 5.34 -14.88 10.29
CA THR A 135 4.78 -13.53 10.32
C THR A 135 3.91 -13.36 11.57
N LEU A 136 4.33 -12.49 12.50
CA LEU A 136 3.62 -12.18 13.74
C LEU A 136 2.51 -11.14 13.53
N GLY A 137 2.55 -10.39 12.43
CA GLY A 137 1.55 -9.38 12.09
C GLY A 137 2.12 -8.24 11.24
N TRP A 138 1.43 -7.10 11.24
CA TRP A 138 1.84 -5.89 10.52
C TRP A 138 1.86 -4.70 11.48
N ILE A 139 2.98 -3.97 11.50
CA ILE A 139 3.19 -2.80 12.34
C ILE A 139 2.94 -1.54 11.51
N ALA A 140 2.01 -0.69 11.95
CA ALA A 140 1.73 0.58 11.30
C ALA A 140 2.93 1.53 11.41
N GLN A 141 3.48 1.96 10.26
CA GLN A 141 4.58 2.93 10.16
C GLN A 141 4.07 4.38 9.96
N GLY A 142 2.76 4.55 9.82
CA GLY A 142 2.13 5.86 9.61
C GLY A 142 1.83 6.17 8.14
N ARG A 143 1.66 7.45 7.83
CA ARG A 143 1.25 7.94 6.49
C ARG A 143 2.45 8.17 5.57
N ASP A 144 2.38 7.68 4.35
CA ASP A 144 3.35 7.94 3.29
C ASP A 144 2.97 9.20 2.50
N VAL A 145 3.29 10.35 3.08
CA VAL A 145 2.93 11.67 2.53
C VAL A 145 3.49 11.90 1.12
N THR A 146 4.63 11.28 0.81
CA THR A 146 5.27 11.41 -0.50
C THR A 146 4.41 10.78 -1.59
N LEU A 147 3.94 9.54 -1.36
CA LEU A 147 3.07 8.86 -2.31
C LEU A 147 1.67 9.50 -2.35
N GLU A 148 1.16 9.98 -1.22
CA GLU A 148 -0.10 10.75 -1.18
C GLU A 148 -0.05 11.97 -2.09
N HIS A 149 1.03 12.76 -2.01
CA HIS A 149 1.22 13.93 -2.87
C HIS A 149 1.38 13.55 -4.35
N GLN A 150 2.04 12.44 -4.65
CA GLN A 150 2.22 11.97 -6.02
C GLN A 150 0.87 11.57 -6.65
N ILE A 151 0.05 10.79 -5.93
CA ILE A 151 -1.28 10.40 -6.39
C ILE A 151 -2.18 11.63 -6.53
N LEU A 152 -2.17 12.55 -5.58
CA LEU A 152 -2.92 13.81 -5.68
C LEU A 152 -2.51 14.66 -6.88
N ALA A 153 -1.21 14.72 -7.19
CA ALA A 153 -0.71 15.44 -8.35
C ALA A 153 -1.17 14.80 -9.67
N ASP A 154 -1.20 13.47 -9.73
CA ASP A 154 -1.68 12.74 -10.91
C ASP A 154 -3.19 12.93 -11.13
N ILE A 155 -4.00 12.78 -10.08
CA ILE A 155 -5.44 13.10 -10.12
C ILE A 155 -5.65 14.52 -10.64
N ARG A 156 -4.89 15.49 -10.12
CA ARG A 156 -4.99 16.89 -10.57
C ARG A 156 -4.63 17.05 -12.05
N ALA A 157 -3.59 16.35 -12.52
CA ALA A 157 -3.16 16.43 -13.91
C ALA A 157 -4.26 15.90 -14.86
N ARG A 158 -4.92 14.80 -14.50
CA ARG A 158 -6.02 14.22 -15.28
C ARG A 158 -7.27 15.07 -15.30
N LEU A 159 -7.60 15.73 -14.18
CA LEU A 159 -8.73 16.65 -14.11
C LEU A 159 -8.54 17.94 -14.94
N GLY A 160 -7.30 18.28 -15.31
CA GLY A 160 -6.99 19.44 -16.13
C GLY A 160 -6.88 19.16 -17.64
N GLN A 161 -7.05 17.91 -18.06
CA GLN A 161 -7.09 17.49 -19.47
C GLN A 161 -8.50 17.61 -20.04
#